data_AF-A0A951EIW3-F1
#
_entry.id   AF-A0A951EIW3-F1
#
_cell.length_a   1.000
_cell.length_b   1.000
_cell.length_c   1.000
_cell.angle_alpha   90.00
_cell.angle_beta   90.00
_cell.angle_gamma   90.00
#
_symmetry.space_group_name_H-M   'P 1'
#
loop_
_entity.id
_entity.type
_entity.pdbx_description
1 polymer ?
#
loop_
_entity_poly.entity_id
_entity_poly.type
_entity_poly.pdbx_seq_one_letter_code
_entity_poly.pdbx_strand_id
1 'polypeptide(L)' 'MRTNIEIDDELLAQAMAATGLATKRATVEEGLRVLVRVRKQAEALAELEGVGWEGDLDEMRQGRSRAEHDSHR' A
#
# COMPACT_ATOMS: atom_id res chain seq x y z
N MET A 1 -1.21 -7.64 -26.59
CA MET A 1 -2.11 -8.72 -27.05
C MET A 1 -3.54 -8.21 -27.00
N ARG A 2 -4.38 -8.51 -27.99
CA ARG A 2 -5.81 -8.16 -27.97
C ARG A 2 -6.59 -9.39 -27.50
N THR A 3 -7.37 -9.23 -26.45
CA THR A 3 -8.15 -10.30 -25.83
C THR A 3 -9.54 -9.75 -25.56
N ASN A 4 -10.56 -10.56 -25.85
CA ASN A 4 -11.93 -10.25 -25.48
C ASN A 4 -12.24 -10.97 -24.17
N ILE A 5 -12.58 -10.21 -23.14
CA ILE A 5 -12.96 -10.70 -21.81
C ILE A 5 -14.22 -9.96 -21.38
N GLU A 6 -15.14 -10.66 -20.73
CA GLU A 6 -16.28 -10.03 -20.07
C GLU A 6 -15.82 -9.47 -18.72
N ILE A 7 -16.13 -8.21 -18.47
CA ILE A 7 -15.84 -7.49 -17.24
C ILE A 7 -17.13 -6.83 -16.81
N ASP A 8 -17.41 -6.87 -15.52
CA ASP A 8 -18.50 -6.12 -14.92
C ASP A 8 -18.32 -4.61 -15.19
N ASP A 9 -19.30 -4.00 -15.85
CA ASP A 9 -19.23 -2.59 -16.26
C ASP A 9 -19.29 -1.63 -15.06
N GLU A 10 -19.96 -2.00 -13.96
CA GLU A 10 -20.01 -1.19 -12.76
C GLU A 10 -18.65 -1.16 -12.07
N LEU A 11 -18.02 -2.33 -11.93
CA LEU A 11 -16.65 -2.44 -11.40
C LEU A 11 -15.67 -1.62 -12.23
N LEU A 12 -15.76 -1.71 -13.56
CA LEU A 12 -14.87 -0.95 -14.46
C LEU A 12 -15.10 0.55 -14.35
N ALA A 13 -16.36 0.99 -14.23
CA ALA A 13 -16.69 2.40 -14.02
C ALA A 13 -16.14 2.93 -12.69
N GLN A 14 -16.29 2.16 -11.60
CA GLN A 14 -15.72 2.50 -10.29
C GLN A 14 -14.19 2.59 -10.37
N ALA A 15 -13.53 1.64 -11.02
CA ALA A 15 -12.08 1.64 -11.19
C ALA A 15 -11.59 2.83 -12.04
N MET A 16 -12.30 3.16 -13.12
CA MET A 16 -12.02 4.31 -13.96
C MET A 16 -12.17 5.62 -13.18
N ALA A 17 -13.24 5.75 -12.38
CA ALA A 17 -13.46 6.92 -11.53
C ALA A 17 -12.39 7.07 -10.44
N ALA A 18 -11.99 5.95 -9.81
CA ALA A 18 -10.97 5.95 -8.76
C ALA A 18 -9.56 6.27 -9.29
N THR A 19 -9.25 5.86 -10.52
CA THR A 19 -7.92 6.05 -11.13
C THR A 19 -7.82 7.30 -12.02
N GLY A 20 -8.95 7.86 -12.45
CA GLY A 20 -9.01 8.99 -13.40
C GLY A 20 -8.58 8.62 -14.83
N LEU A 21 -8.49 7.33 -15.16
CA LEU A 21 -7.98 6.87 -16.44
C LEU A 21 -9.04 6.94 -17.54
N ALA A 22 -8.65 7.47 -18.70
CA ALA A 22 -9.58 7.74 -19.80
C ALA A 22 -10.04 6.49 -20.58
N THR A 23 -9.36 5.35 -20.44
CA THR A 23 -9.67 4.16 -21.26
C THR A 23 -9.83 2.91 -20.41
N LYS A 24 -10.75 2.03 -20.83
CA LYS A 24 -10.96 0.70 -20.25
C LYS A 24 -9.62 -0.09 -20.22
N ARG A 25 -8.86 -0.05 -21.32
CA ARG A 25 -7.55 -0.73 -21.44
C ARG A 25 -6.55 -0.24 -20.39
N ALA A 26 -6.38 1.08 -20.24
CA ALA A 26 -5.45 1.64 -19.26
C ALA A 26 -5.82 1.25 -17.84
N THR A 27 -7.12 1.28 -17.53
CA THR A 27 -7.64 0.92 -16.20
C THR A 27 -7.40 -0.54 -15.87
N VAL A 28 -7.65 -1.44 -16.82
CA VAL A 28 -7.37 -2.87 -16.67
C VAL A 28 -5.87 -3.11 -16.50
N GLU A 29 -5.02 -2.45 -17.31
CA GLU A 29 -3.57 -2.60 -17.22
C GLU A 29 -3.03 -2.12 -15.87
N GLU A 30 -3.53 -0.99 -15.36
CA GLU A 30 -3.15 -0.48 -14.05
C GLU A 30 -3.61 -1.40 -12.92
N GLY A 31 -4.85 -1.91 -12.99
CA GLY A 31 -5.36 -2.89 -12.04
C GLY A 31 -4.49 -4.16 -11.96
N LEU A 32 -4.02 -4.65 -13.11
CA LEU A 32 -3.10 -5.80 -13.16
C LEU A 32 -1.73 -5.48 -12.55
N ARG A 33 -1.18 -4.28 -12.79
CA ARG A 33 0.09 -3.85 -12.16
C ARG A 33 -0.03 -3.78 -10.64
N VAL A 34 -1.12 -3.19 -10.15
CA VAL A 34 -1.38 -3.07 -8.71
C VAL A 34 -1.51 -4.47 -8.09
N LEU A 35 -2.24 -5.39 -8.73
CA LEU A 35 -2.38 -6.75 -8.24
C LEU A 35 -1.03 -7.45 -8.08
N VAL A 36 -0.16 -7.37 -9.09
CA VAL A 36 1.19 -7.96 -9.03
C VAL A 36 2.01 -7.31 -7.91
N ARG A 37 1.95 -5.98 -7.77
CA ARG A 37 2.67 -5.26 -6.72
C ARG A 37 2.23 -5.69 -5.33
N VAL A 38 0.92 -5.76 -5.08
CA VAL A 38 0.35 -6.16 -3.78
C VAL A 38 0.75 -7.58 -3.43
N ARG A 39 0.76 -8.51 -4.40
CA ARG A 39 1.20 -9.89 -4.16
C ARG A 39 2.67 -9.98 -3.78
N LYS A 40 3.54 -9.28 -4.51
CA LYS A 40 4.97 -9.22 -4.15
C LYS A 40 5.21 -8.62 -2.77
N GLN A 41 4.46 -7.59 -2.40
CA GLN A 41 4.56 -6.99 -1.07
C GLN A 41 4.12 -7.97 0.02
N ALA A 42 3.02 -8.70 -0.20
CA ALA A 42 2.55 -9.71 0.73
C ALA A 42 3.57 -10.87 0.90
N GLU A 43 4.17 -11.33 -0.19
CA GLU A 43 5.25 -12.34 -0.17
C GLU A 43 6.46 -11.84 0.63
N ALA A 44 6.95 -10.63 0.33
CA ALA A 44 8.06 -10.04 1.07
C ALA A 44 7.75 -9.86 2.57
N LEU A 45 6.51 -9.50 2.93
CA LEU A 45 6.09 -9.42 4.34
C LEU A 45 6.06 -10.80 5.01
N ALA A 46 5.63 -11.84 4.30
CA ALA A 46 5.64 -13.20 4.82
C ALA A 46 7.08 -13.71 5.02
N GLU A 47 8.03 -13.33 4.16
CA GLU A 47 9.46 -13.66 4.35
C GLU A 47 10.08 -12.99 5.57
N LEU A 48 9.53 -11.83 5.99
CA LEU A 48 9.96 -11.14 7.21
C LEU A 48 9.36 -11.75 8.48
N GLU A 49 8.38 -12.64 8.36
CA GLU A 49 7.78 -13.32 9.50
C GLU A 49 8.83 -14.19 10.21
N GLY A 50 9.06 -13.94 11.50
CA GLY A 50 10.04 -14.68 12.28
C GLY A 50 11.49 -14.21 12.13
N VAL A 51 11.78 -13.19 11.31
CA VAL A 51 13.14 -12.60 11.20
C VAL A 51 13.62 -12.00 12.51
N GLY A 52 12.73 -11.80 13.49
CA GLY A 52 13.08 -11.27 14.80
C GLY A 52 13.52 -9.81 14.71
N TRP A 53 13.47 -9.12 15.84
CA TRP A 53 13.99 -7.78 15.95
C TRP A 53 14.78 -7.69 17.26
N GLU A 54 16.08 -7.47 17.15
CA GLU A 54 17.03 -7.42 18.27
C GLU A 54 17.19 -5.98 18.79
N GLY A 55 16.08 -5.36 19.20
CA GLY A 55 16.14 -4.05 19.85
C GLY A 55 15.22 -3.96 21.06
N ASP A 56 15.38 -2.88 21.82
CA ASP A 56 14.47 -2.53 22.91
C ASP A 56 13.58 -1.34 22.46
N LEU A 57 12.27 -1.61 22.34
CA LEU A 57 11.29 -0.60 21.93
C LEU A 57 11.17 0.56 22.93
N ASP A 58 11.41 0.29 24.21
CA ASP A 58 11.27 1.25 25.28
C ASP A 58 12.48 2.19 25.33
N GLU A 59 13.70 1.68 25.13
CA GLU A 59 14.89 2.53 25.00
C GLU A 59 14.78 3.53 23.84
N MET A 60 14.24 3.10 22.68
CA MET A 60 14.05 3.97 21.51
C MET A 60 12.97 5.05 21.73
N ARG A 61 12.04 4.84 22.66
CA ARG A 61 10.96 5.80 22.96
C ARG A 61 11.39 6.86 23.98
N GLN A 62 12.36 6.56 24.84
CA GLN A 62 12.84 7.47 25.88
C GLN A 62 13.47 8.76 25.31
N GLY A 63 14.04 8.72 24.11
CA GLY A 63 14.58 9.91 23.44
C GLY A 63 13.55 10.91 22.89
N ARG A 64 12.24 10.61 22.96
CA ARG A 64 11.17 11.44 22.38
C ARG A 64 10.31 12.18 23.40
N SER A 65 10.39 11.87 24.69
CA SER A 65 9.63 12.57 25.72
C SER A 65 10.52 13.57 26.46
N ARG A 66 10.17 14.86 26.30
CA ARG A 66 10.57 16.04 27.09
C ARG A 66 11.69 16.90 26.49
N ALA A 67 11.31 17.76 25.56
CA ALA A 67 12.01 19.04 25.32
C ALA A 67 11.07 20.27 25.21
N GLU A 68 9.75 20.17 25.43
CA GLU A 68 8.84 21.29 25.12
C GLU A 68 7.75 21.60 26.17
N HIS A 69 7.96 21.33 27.46
CA HIS A 69 7.00 21.78 28.49
C HIS A 69 7.67 22.18 29.81
N ASP A 70 8.41 23.28 29.78
CA ASP A 70 8.70 24.18 30.91
C ASP A 70 9.33 25.44 30.26
N SER A 71 8.85 26.67 30.37
CA SER A 71 8.15 27.31 31.49
C SER A 71 7.29 28.47 31.00
N HIS A 72 6.01 28.44 31.38
CA HIS A 72 5.23 29.65 31.62
C HIS A 72 5.62 30.17 33.02
N ARG A 73 6.52 31.15 33.11
CA ARG A 73 6.44 32.24 34.11
C ARG A 73 7.43 33.35 33.79
#